data_AF-A0A379WKF3-F1
#
_entry.id   AF-A0A379WKF3-F1
#
_cell.length_a   1.000
_cell.length_b   1.000
_cell.length_c   1.000
_cell.angle_alpha   90.00
_cell.angle_beta   90.00
_cell.angle_gamma   90.00
#
_symmetry.space_group_name_H-M   'P 1'
#
loop_
_entity.id
_entity.type
_entity.pdbx_description
1 polymer ?
#
loop_
_entity_poly.entity_id
_entity_poly.type
_entity_poly.pdbx_seq_one_letter_code
_entity_poly.pdbx_strand_id
1 'polypeptide(L)'
;MYIGIDLGTSGVKAILLNEQGDVLATHTEKLTVSRPHPLWSEQEPEQWWQATDRAVKGLGRQQSLSGVRALGIAGQMHGATLP
;
A
#
# COMPACT_ATOMS: atom_id res chain seq x y z
N MET A 1 -15.79 0.48 9.74
CA MET A 1 -14.78 -0.20 8.89
C MET A 1 -13.43 0.50 9.03
N TYR A 2 -12.34 -0.21 8.72
CA TYR A 2 -10.98 0.29 8.84
C TYR A 2 -10.16 -0.09 7.61
N ILE A 3 -9.24 0.76 7.17
CA ILE A 3 -8.29 0.42 6.10
C ILE A 3 -6.92 0.13 6.72
N GLY A 4 -6.26 -0.93 6.24
CA GLY A 4 -4.84 -1.16 6.47
C GLY A 4 -4.07 -1.05 5.15
N ILE A 5 -2.97 -0.31 5.14
CA ILE A 5 -2.04 -0.23 4.00
C ILE A 5 -0.67 -0.74 4.43
N ASP A 6 -0.10 -1.64 3.64
CA ASP A 6 1.26 -2.16 3.79
C ASP A 6 2.08 -1.81 2.54
N LEU A 7 3.03 -0.89 2.69
CA LEU A 7 3.99 -0.51 1.66
C LEU A 7 5.21 -1.44 1.69
N GLY A 8 5.10 -2.60 1.04
CA GLY A 8 6.19 -3.55 0.91
C GLY A 8 7.17 -3.18 -0.22
N THR A 9 8.30 -3.87 -0.25
CA THR A 9 9.33 -3.65 -1.29
C THR A 9 8.85 -4.06 -2.69
N SER A 10 8.03 -5.11 -2.80
CA SER A 10 7.53 -5.65 -4.07
C SER A 10 6.13 -5.18 -4.45
N GLY A 11 5.46 -4.42 -3.58
CA GLY A 11 4.10 -3.95 -3.83
C GLY A 11 3.45 -3.28 -2.64
N VAL A 12 2.34 -2.59 -2.91
CA VAL A 12 1.45 -2.04 -1.90
C VAL A 12 0.24 -2.95 -1.77
N LYS A 13 -0.06 -3.39 -0.55
CA LYS A 13 -1.30 -4.10 -0.23
C LYS A 13 -2.21 -3.21 0.59
N ALA A 14 -3.46 -3.10 0.17
CA ALA A 14 -4.51 -2.46 0.95
C ALA A 14 -5.58 -3.48 1.33
N ILE A 15 -6.07 -3.42 2.57
CA ILE A 15 -7.18 -4.25 3.06
C ILE A 15 -8.28 -3.37 3.65
N LEU A 16 -9.51 -3.85 3.57
CA LEU A 16 -10.67 -3.28 4.26
C LEU A 16 -11.14 -4.26 5.34
N LEU A 17 -11.29 -3.77 6.56
CA LEU A 17 -11.75 -4.54 7.71
C LEU A 17 -13.14 -4.06 8.19
N ASN A 18 -13.97 -4.99 8.67
CA ASN A 18 -15.18 -4.66 9.42
C ASN A 18 -14.85 -4.30 10.89
N GLU A 19 -15.87 -4.08 11.72
CA GLU A 19 -15.70 -3.72 13.13
C GLU A 19 -15.23 -4.89 14.01
N GLN A 20 -15.43 -6.12 13.53
CA GLN A 20 -15.04 -7.36 14.18
C GLN A 20 -13.60 -7.79 13.81
N GLY A 21 -12.98 -7.11 12.84
CA GLY A 21 -11.63 -7.41 12.36
C GLY A 21 -11.58 -8.37 11.15
N ASP A 22 -12.72 -8.73 10.57
CA ASP A 22 -12.77 -9.57 9.37
C ASP A 22 -12.38 -8.79 8.11
N VAL A 23 -11.67 -9.44 7.19
CA VAL A 23 -11.28 -8.86 5.90
C VAL A 23 -12.46 -8.89 4.94
N LEU A 24 -12.96 -7.70 4.58
CA LEU A 24 -14.04 -7.49 3.63
C LEU A 24 -13.57 -7.39 2.17
N ALA A 25 -12.37 -6.83 1.97
CA ALA A 25 -11.76 -6.68 0.64
C ALA A 25 -10.24 -6.59 0.75
N THR A 26 -9.55 -6.96 -0.31
CA THR A 26 -8.09 -6.84 -0.44
C THR A 26 -7.74 -6.45 -1.87
N HIS A 27 -6.77 -5.56 -2.02
CA HIS A 27 -6.21 -5.20 -3.33
C HIS A 27 -4.71 -5.00 -3.21
N THR A 28 -3.95 -5.47 -4.20
CA THR A 28 -2.48 -5.37 -4.22
C THR A 28 -2.02 -4.79 -5.55
N GLU A 29 -1.13 -3.81 -5.49
CA GLU A 29 -0.45 -3.22 -6.63
C GLU A 29 1.04 -3.55 -6.57
N LYS A 30 1.61 -4.01 -7.68
CA LYS A 30 3.03 -4.36 -7.74
C LYS A 30 3.91 -3.11 -7.81
N LEU A 31 5.10 -3.21 -7.22
CA LEU A 31 6.20 -2.25 -7.35
C LEU A 31 7.40 -2.94 -7.97
N THR A 32 8.27 -2.14 -8.59
CA THR A 32 9.58 -2.60 -9.08
C THR A 32 10.69 -2.01 -8.22
N VAL A 33 11.88 -2.62 -8.29
CA VAL A 33 13.09 -2.16 -7.62
C VAL A 33 14.14 -1.91 -8.68
N SER A 34 14.72 -0.71 -8.67
CA SER A 34 15.86 -0.35 -9.50
C SER A 34 17.15 -0.85 -8.85
N ARG A 35 18.06 -1.37 -9.68
CA ARG A 35 19.39 -1.83 -9.27
C ARG A 35 20.42 -1.33 -10.28
N PRO A 36 20.69 -0.01 -10.31
CA PRO A 36 21.54 0.59 -11.34
C PRO A 36 22.99 0.11 -11.25
N HIS A 37 23.44 -0.25 -10.05
CA HIS A 37 24.78 -0.77 -9.76
C HIS A 37 24.71 -2.00 -8.86
N PRO A 38 25.76 -2.85 -8.84
CA PRO A 38 25.88 -3.93 -7.87
C PRO A 38 25.70 -3.40 -6.44
N LEU A 39 24.95 -4.15 -5.63
CA LEU A 39 24.63 -3.84 -4.22
C LEU A 39 23.66 -2.66 -4.00
N TRP A 40 23.20 -1.98 -5.05
CA TRP A 40 22.22 -0.90 -4.93
C TRP A 40 20.80 -1.44 -5.04
N SER A 41 19.88 -0.87 -4.25
CA SER A 41 18.46 -1.23 -4.24
C SER A 41 17.64 0.03 -3.99
N GLU A 42 17.02 0.53 -5.05
CA GLU A 42 16.36 1.84 -5.05
C GLU A 42 14.92 1.73 -5.55
N GLN A 43 14.08 2.66 -5.10
CA GLN A 43 12.73 2.86 -5.61
C GLN A 43 12.45 4.35 -5.70
N GLU A 44 11.71 4.74 -6.74
CA GLU A 44 11.18 6.10 -6.85
C GLU A 44 10.00 6.26 -5.88
N PRO A 45 10.03 7.21 -4.93
CA PRO A 45 8.94 7.39 -3.96
C PRO A 45 7.58 7.67 -4.62
N GLU A 46 7.57 8.30 -5.79
CA GLU A 46 6.35 8.53 -6.57
C GLU A 46 5.66 7.21 -6.96
N GLN A 47 6.42 6.13 -7.21
CA GLN A 47 5.81 4.83 -7.50
C GLN A 47 5.03 4.28 -6.30
N TRP A 48 5.49 4.55 -5.07
CA TRP A 48 4.76 4.16 -3.86
C TRP A 48 3.42 4.86 -3.75
N TRP A 49 3.39 6.17 -4.04
CA TRP A 49 2.14 6.95 -4.05
C TRP A 49 1.17 6.43 -5.10
N GLN A 50 1.63 6.28 -6.34
CA GLN A 50 0.81 5.81 -7.45
C GLN A 50 0.26 4.40 -7.21
N ALA A 51 1.06 3.49 -6.65
CA ALA A 51 0.61 2.14 -6.27
C ALA A 51 -0.40 2.19 -5.11
N THR A 52 -0.19 3.05 -4.11
CA THR A 52 -1.12 3.24 -3.01
C THR A 52 -2.48 3.76 -3.48
N ASP A 53 -2.49 4.80 -4.32
CA ASP A 53 -3.71 5.36 -4.90
C ASP A 53 -4.50 4.29 -5.68
N ARG A 54 -3.82 3.54 -6.55
CA ARG A 54 -4.44 2.43 -7.29
C ARG A 54 -4.98 1.35 -6.36
N ALA A 55 -4.25 1.00 -5.30
CA ALA A 55 -4.68 -0.03 -4.36
C ALA A 55 -5.94 0.37 -3.59
N VAL A 56 -6.01 1.61 -3.10
CA VAL A 56 -7.20 2.13 -2.40
C VAL A 56 -8.39 2.26 -3.37
N LYS A 57 -8.18 2.75 -4.59
CA LYS A 57 -9.22 2.74 -5.64
C LYS A 57 -9.66 1.33 -6.02
N GLY A 58 -8.76 0.35 -5.96
CA GLY A 58 -9.05 -1.06 -6.13
C GLY A 58 -10.01 -1.59 -5.07
N LEU A 59 -9.76 -1.27 -3.79
CA LEU A 59 -10.70 -1.56 -2.70
C LEU A 59 -12.05 -0.90 -2.92
N GLY A 60 -12.07 0.38 -3.30
CA GLY A 60 -13.30 1.14 -3.53
C GLY A 60 -14.17 0.62 -4.68
N ARG A 61 -13.58 -0.14 -5.61
CA ARG A 61 -14.31 -0.86 -6.67
C ARG A 61 -14.93 -2.17 -6.19
N GLN A 62 -14.42 -2.76 -5.11
CA GLN A 62 -14.92 -4.01 -4.53
C GLN A 62 -15.97 -3.75 -3.43
N GLN A 63 -15.76 -2.71 -2.62
CA GLN A 63 -16.63 -2.35 -1.50
C GLN A 63 -16.67 -0.83 -1.31
N SER A 64 -17.81 -0.31 -0.84
CA SER A 64 -17.90 1.12 -0.50
C SER A 64 -16.97 1.44 0.67
N LEU A 65 -16.14 2.49 0.51
CA LEU A 65 -15.25 2.97 1.56
C LEU A 65 -15.87 4.09 2.41
N SER A 66 -17.12 4.49 2.14
CA SER A 66 -17.77 5.62 2.83
C SER A 66 -17.94 5.42 4.35
N GLY A 67 -17.96 4.17 4.82
CA GLY A 67 -18.05 3.83 6.25
C GLY A 67 -16.69 3.57 6.93
N VAL A 68 -15.57 3.90 6.28
CA VAL A 68 -14.24 3.81 6.88
C VAL A 68 -14.07 4.92 7.92
N ARG A 69 -13.68 4.53 9.13
CA ARG A 69 -13.53 5.45 10.28
C ARG A 69 -12.08 5.80 10.59
N ALA A 70 -11.15 4.92 10.23
CA ALA A 70 -9.73 5.12 10.42
C ALA A 70 -8.93 4.33 9.39
N LEU A 71 -7.68 4.74 9.21
CA LEU A 71 -6.69 4.10 8.35
C LEU A 71 -5.39 3.91 9.13
N GLY A 72 -4.83 2.71 9.04
CA GLY A 72 -3.49 2.38 9.55
C GLY A 72 -2.51 2.13 8.42
N ILE A 73 -1.25 2.47 8.64
CA ILE A 73 -0.15 2.24 7.69
C ILE A 73 0.96 1.40 8.32
N ALA A 74 1.55 0.54 7.52
CA ALA A 74 2.81 -0.15 7.74
C ALA A 74 3.64 -0.05 6.46
N GLY A 75 4.94 -0.33 6.56
CA GLY A 75 5.79 -0.36 5.36
C GLY A 75 7.17 -0.91 5.64
N GLN A 76 7.91 -1.12 4.55
CA GLN A 76 9.31 -1.52 4.60
C GLN A 76 10.13 -0.55 5.45
N MET A 77 11.01 -1.12 6.27
CA MET A 77 11.85 -0.36 7.20
C MET A 77 13.17 0.09 6.53
N HIS A 78 13.86 1.05 7.15
CA HIS A 78 15.23 1.49 6.82
C HIS A 78 15.46 2.23 5.49
N GLY A 79 14.44 2.38 4.64
CA GLY A 79 14.56 3.20 3.42
C GLY A 79 14.83 4.68 3.76
N ALA A 80 15.83 5.28 3.11
CA ALA A 80 16.12 6.70 3.23
C ALA A 80 15.47 7.45 2.06
N THR A 81 14.47 8.29 2.34
CA THR A 81 13.84 9.19 1.36
C THR A 81 14.33 10.60 1.62
N LEU A 82 15.00 11.20 0.64
CA LEU A 82 15.56 12.55 0.74
C LEU A 82 14.72 13.54 -0.08
N PRO A 83 14.58 14.80 0.35
CA PRO A 83 13.81 15.84 -0.34
C PRO A 83 14.47 16.32 -1.64
#